data_AF-A0A7R9ERM5-F1
#
_entry.id   AF-A0A7R9ERM5-F1
#
_cell.length_a   1.000
_cell.length_b   1.000
_cell.length_c   1.000
_cell.angle_alpha   90.00
_cell.angle_beta   90.00
_cell.angle_gamma   90.00
#
_symmetry.space_group_name_H-M   'P 1'
#
loop_
_entity.id
_entity.type
_entity.pdbx_description
1 polymer ?
#
loop_
_entity_poly.entity_id
_entity_poly.type
_entity_poly.pdbx_seq_one_letter_code
_entity_poly.pdbx_strand_id
1 'polypeptide(L)'
;MQFTKDGLKHYNYQCNTVSFTKNFIKNRHGARKLYLARLEKEKRIEAEWKKQKQEDKEKIKYQSEEFQANRKVMKNKSREAKEAIQKENLLKKQESEAKEEVQSYKSLVRAGNKGELKILLPNFSPYRSLLKVTSKETVLSHKSVHALSSWEASFQKVLPTITLCLRGISADTSTDLKAVLAKKIPVEQERVKAFRKQYGSSKVGEVTVDMMYGGMRGIKGLVWETSVLDPDEGIRFRGYSIPECQKLLPKAPSGKEPLPEGLFWLLLTGDIPTETQVKAISKEWANRASLPSHVVTLLNNFPTNLHPMSQFSCAITALNSESKFAKAYSEGVHKTKYWEYVYEDAMDLIAKLPVVAATIYRNTYQDGKGIGAVDTSKDWSANFSQMLGYNNEEFVELMRLYLTIHSDHEGGNVSAHTVHLVGSALSDPYLSLAAGINGLAGPLHGLANQETIYFSCKPASVAYLANAPVVLSQTTEDGEIEVRISLVSQVYKVVPPILLETGKVKNPWPNVDAHSGVLLQYYGLKEMGYYTVLFGVSRALGVMSGLVWARALGMPIERPKSLSTDHLIKLLAK
;
A
#
# COMPACT_ATOMS: atom_id res chain seq x y z
N MET A 1 12.94 25.89 8.47
CA MET A 1 12.25 27.20 8.35
C MET A 1 11.42 27.43 9.60
N GLN A 2 11.15 28.69 9.95
CA GLN A 2 10.19 29.02 11.02
C GLN A 2 9.09 29.89 10.40
N PHE A 3 8.09 29.23 9.79
CA PHE A 3 6.91 29.91 9.27
C PHE A 3 6.04 30.36 10.44
N THR A 4 6.33 31.56 10.94
CA THR A 4 5.49 32.22 11.92
C THR A 4 4.13 32.55 11.31
N LYS A 5 3.12 32.59 12.19
CA LYS A 5 1.86 33.28 11.98
C LYS A 5 2.15 34.68 11.43
N ASP A 6 1.56 35.02 10.30
CA ASP A 6 0.74 36.23 10.10
C ASP A 6 0.49 36.45 8.60
N GLY A 7 -0.74 36.16 8.18
CA GLY A 7 -1.22 36.58 6.87
C GLY A 7 -1.72 38.03 6.93
N LEU A 8 -1.47 38.79 5.85
CA LEU A 8 -2.05 40.10 5.57
C LEU A 8 -1.69 41.24 6.55
N LYS A 9 -0.63 41.99 6.23
CA LYS A 9 -0.74 43.45 5.97
C LYS A 9 0.48 44.03 5.26
N HIS A 10 0.18 44.82 4.23
CA HIS A 10 1.00 45.85 3.58
C HIS A 10 2.50 45.58 3.32
N TYR A 11 2.86 45.51 2.04
CA TYR A 11 3.91 46.40 1.51
C TYR A 11 3.47 46.96 0.15
N ASN A 12 3.60 48.27 -0.01
CA ASN A 12 3.15 49.01 -1.18
C ASN A 12 4.35 49.77 -1.76
N TYR A 13 4.74 49.51 -3.01
CA TYR A 13 5.80 50.24 -3.68
C TYR A 13 5.49 50.40 -5.18
N GLN A 14 5.12 51.62 -5.56
CA GLN A 14 5.22 52.07 -6.94
C GLN A 14 6.63 52.62 -7.19
N CYS A 15 7.29 52.21 -8.28
CA CYS A 15 8.33 53.04 -8.89
C CYS A 15 8.62 52.70 -10.37
N ASN A 16 8.41 53.68 -11.25
CA ASN A 16 9.17 53.94 -12.48
C ASN A 16 9.43 52.80 -13.49
N THR A 17 8.40 52.34 -14.20
CA THR A 17 8.54 51.55 -15.44
C THR A 17 8.58 52.40 -16.71
N VAL A 18 9.49 53.40 -16.79
CA VAL A 18 9.68 54.25 -17.99
C VAL A 18 11.17 54.34 -18.37
N SER A 19 11.71 53.24 -18.90
CA SER A 19 13.06 53.20 -19.50
C SER A 19 13.25 51.98 -20.42
N PHE A 20 12.86 50.79 -19.95
CA PHE A 20 13.24 49.52 -20.58
C PHE A 20 12.54 49.15 -21.89
N THR A 21 11.51 49.89 -22.31
CA THR A 21 10.61 49.52 -23.42
C THR A 21 11.17 49.76 -24.83
N LYS A 22 12.24 50.54 -25.01
CA LYS A 22 12.72 50.94 -26.36
C LYS A 22 13.59 49.89 -27.08
N ASN A 23 14.26 48.97 -26.37
CA ASN A 23 15.07 47.92 -27.01
C ASN A 23 14.30 46.65 -27.38
N PHE A 24 13.07 46.47 -26.90
CA PHE A 24 12.34 45.19 -26.99
C PHE A 24 11.68 44.90 -28.35
N ILE A 25 11.75 45.82 -29.31
CA ILE A 25 10.95 45.77 -30.55
C ILE A 25 11.66 45.03 -31.71
N LYS A 26 12.99 44.92 -31.71
CA LYS A 26 13.76 44.40 -32.88
C LYS A 26 13.73 42.87 -33.09
N ASN A 27 13.32 42.05 -32.11
CA ASN A 27 13.52 40.59 -32.17
C ASN A 27 12.27 39.73 -32.46
N ARG A 28 11.16 40.32 -32.93
CA ARG A 28 9.87 39.61 -33.15
C ARG A 28 9.91 38.45 -34.15
N HIS A 29 10.83 38.43 -35.12
CA HIS A 29 10.85 37.40 -36.16
C HIS A 29 11.49 36.07 -35.73
N GLY A 30 12.57 36.10 -34.93
CA GLY A 30 13.24 34.89 -34.45
C GLY A 30 12.36 34.05 -33.51
N ALA A 31 11.78 34.70 -32.50
CA ALA A 31 10.88 34.06 -31.55
C ALA A 31 9.65 33.44 -32.23
N ARG A 32 9.05 34.12 -33.23
CA ARG A 32 7.92 33.58 -33.99
C ARG A 32 8.29 32.32 -34.78
N LYS A 33 9.50 32.23 -35.35
CA LYS A 33 9.96 31.04 -36.09
C LYS A 33 10.17 29.84 -35.15
N LEU A 34 10.76 30.06 -33.97
CA LEU A 34 10.93 29.01 -32.96
C LEU A 34 9.59 28.54 -32.38
N TYR A 35 8.67 29.46 -32.09
CA TYR A 35 7.32 29.14 -31.61
C TYR A 35 6.52 28.31 -32.62
N LEU A 36 6.59 28.63 -33.91
CA LEU A 36 5.93 27.84 -34.97
C LEU A 36 6.54 26.43 -35.10
N ALA A 37 7.87 26.31 -35.06
CA ALA A 37 8.53 25.00 -35.09
C ALA A 37 8.20 24.15 -33.84
N ARG A 38 8.08 24.78 -32.67
CA ARG A 38 7.61 24.12 -31.43
C ARG A 38 6.17 23.63 -31.58
N LEU A 39 5.26 24.46 -32.08
CA LEU A 39 3.88 24.07 -32.38
C LEU A 39 3.77 22.93 -33.40
N GLU A 40 4.65 22.85 -34.40
CA GLU A 40 4.66 21.71 -35.34
C GLU A 40 5.16 20.42 -34.69
N LYS A 41 6.18 20.47 -33.83
CA LYS A 41 6.64 19.32 -33.05
C LYS A 41 5.56 18.84 -32.08
N GLU A 42 4.92 19.77 -31.37
CA GLU A 42 3.84 19.47 -30.42
C GLU A 42 2.60 18.91 -31.13
N LYS A 43 2.22 19.41 -32.31
CA LYS A 43 1.14 18.83 -33.14
C LYS A 43 1.44 17.39 -33.59
N ARG A 44 2.69 17.05 -33.89
CA ARG A 44 3.08 15.67 -34.24
C ARG A 44 2.91 14.74 -33.04
N ILE A 45 3.43 15.13 -31.87
CA ILE A 45 3.29 14.38 -30.62
C ILE A 45 1.81 14.23 -30.23
N GLU A 46 0.99 15.28 -30.38
CA GLU A 46 -0.44 15.23 -30.10
C GLU A 46 -1.19 14.32 -31.09
N ALA A 47 -0.78 14.28 -32.36
CA ALA A 47 -1.35 13.37 -33.37
C ALA A 47 -0.96 11.90 -33.10
N GLU A 48 0.29 11.62 -32.75
CA GLU A 48 0.77 10.30 -32.33
C GLU A 48 0.05 9.80 -31.07
N TRP A 49 -0.11 10.67 -30.06
CA TRP A 49 -0.87 10.34 -28.86
C TRP A 49 -2.37 10.16 -29.12
N LYS A 50 -2.99 10.97 -29.98
CA LYS A 50 -4.39 10.79 -30.41
C LYS A 50 -4.57 9.46 -31.15
N LYS A 51 -3.61 9.07 -32.00
CA LYS A 51 -3.60 7.79 -32.70
C LYS A 51 -3.51 6.61 -31.71
N GLN A 52 -2.49 6.60 -30.85
CA GLN A 52 -2.32 5.59 -29.80
C GLN A 52 -3.58 5.45 -28.94
N LYS A 53 -4.14 6.57 -28.48
CA LYS A 53 -5.36 6.62 -27.67
C LYS A 53 -6.61 6.15 -28.42
N GLN A 54 -6.65 6.24 -29.74
CA GLN A 54 -7.74 5.69 -30.56
C GLN A 54 -7.57 4.18 -30.75
N GLU A 55 -6.36 3.72 -31.07
CA GLU A 55 -6.03 2.29 -31.15
C GLU A 55 -6.32 1.56 -29.82
N ASP A 56 -5.98 2.16 -28.68
CA ASP A 56 -6.25 1.59 -27.36
C ASP A 56 -7.74 1.68 -26.97
N LYS A 57 -8.46 2.73 -27.37
CA LYS A 57 -9.93 2.78 -27.28
C LYS A 57 -10.59 1.66 -28.08
N GLU A 58 -10.08 1.34 -29.26
CA GLU A 58 -10.66 0.30 -30.13
C GLU A 58 -10.37 -1.10 -29.59
N LYS A 59 -9.16 -1.35 -29.04
CA LYS A 59 -8.87 -2.57 -28.26
C LYS A 59 -9.81 -2.72 -27.05
N ILE A 60 -9.98 -1.65 -26.26
CA ILE A 60 -10.88 -1.63 -25.09
C ILE A 60 -12.35 -1.81 -25.52
N LYS A 61 -12.77 -1.21 -26.64
CA LYS A 61 -14.12 -1.38 -27.19
C LYS A 61 -14.37 -2.83 -27.60
N TYR A 62 -13.44 -3.45 -28.34
CA TYR A 62 -13.52 -4.84 -28.74
C TYR A 62 -13.65 -5.78 -27.53
N GLN A 63 -12.77 -5.62 -26.53
CA GLN A 63 -12.84 -6.35 -25.26
C GLN A 63 -14.14 -6.09 -24.48
N SER A 64 -14.68 -4.86 -24.52
CA SER A 64 -15.98 -4.51 -23.93
C SER A 64 -17.15 -5.18 -24.65
N GLU A 65 -17.14 -5.24 -25.97
CA GLU A 65 -18.21 -5.86 -26.77
C GLU A 65 -18.20 -7.39 -26.61
N GLU A 66 -17.01 -8.01 -26.59
CA GLU A 66 -16.81 -9.41 -26.22
C GLU A 66 -17.27 -9.70 -24.78
N PHE A 67 -16.89 -8.85 -23.81
CA PHE A 67 -17.34 -8.97 -22.42
C PHE A 67 -18.86 -8.81 -22.27
N GLN A 68 -19.49 -7.91 -23.04
CA GLN A 68 -20.94 -7.76 -23.05
C GLN A 68 -21.67 -8.94 -23.70
N ALA A 69 -21.13 -9.52 -24.78
CA ALA A 69 -21.63 -10.75 -25.37
C ALA A 69 -21.56 -11.92 -24.38
N ASN A 70 -20.40 -12.13 -23.76
CA ASN A 70 -20.20 -13.14 -22.72
C ASN A 70 -21.11 -12.91 -21.50
N ARG A 71 -21.30 -11.66 -21.06
CA ARG A 71 -22.25 -11.30 -19.98
C ARG A 71 -23.70 -11.58 -20.36
N LYS A 72 -24.09 -11.47 -21.64
CA LYS A 72 -25.43 -11.81 -22.14
C LYS A 72 -25.64 -13.33 -22.16
N VAL A 73 -24.66 -14.11 -22.61
CA VAL A 73 -24.67 -15.59 -22.53
C VAL A 73 -24.75 -16.06 -21.07
N MET A 74 -23.95 -15.48 -20.17
CA MET A 74 -23.98 -15.82 -18.74
C MET A 74 -25.30 -15.46 -18.06
N LYS A 75 -25.96 -14.35 -18.47
CA LYS A 75 -27.32 -14.02 -18.00
C LYS A 75 -28.37 -15.06 -18.44
N ASN A 76 -28.31 -15.54 -19.68
CA ASN A 76 -29.23 -16.57 -20.16
C ASN A 76 -29.03 -17.90 -19.40
N LYS A 77 -27.78 -18.38 -19.30
CA LYS A 77 -27.44 -19.57 -18.51
C LYS A 77 -27.84 -19.44 -17.04
N SER A 78 -27.73 -18.24 -16.45
CA SER A 78 -28.20 -17.97 -15.09
C SER A 78 -29.73 -18.00 -14.96
N ARG A 79 -30.48 -17.65 -16.01
CA ARG A 79 -31.95 -17.79 -16.03
C ARG A 79 -32.36 -19.25 -16.14
N GLU A 80 -31.78 -19.99 -17.08
CA GLU A 80 -31.96 -21.44 -17.27
C GLU A 80 -31.64 -22.22 -15.99
N ALA A 81 -30.55 -21.87 -15.29
CA ALA A 81 -30.20 -22.47 -13.99
C ALA A 81 -31.22 -22.16 -12.89
N LYS A 82 -31.81 -20.94 -12.86
CA LYS A 82 -32.88 -20.60 -11.90
C LYS A 82 -34.17 -21.36 -12.20
N GLU A 83 -34.55 -21.48 -13.47
CA GLU A 83 -35.71 -22.27 -13.91
C GLU A 83 -35.53 -23.75 -13.52
N ALA A 84 -34.32 -24.31 -13.68
CA ALA A 84 -33.98 -25.66 -13.24
C ALA A 84 -34.06 -25.84 -11.70
N ILE A 85 -33.47 -24.92 -10.93
CA ILE A 85 -33.52 -24.95 -9.45
C ILE A 85 -34.97 -24.83 -8.94
N GLN A 86 -35.80 -23.99 -9.58
CA GLN A 86 -37.21 -23.86 -9.22
C GLN A 86 -37.98 -25.17 -9.48
N LYS A 87 -37.65 -25.89 -10.55
CA LYS A 87 -38.22 -27.20 -10.87
C LYS A 87 -37.74 -28.30 -9.89
N GLU A 88 -36.48 -28.27 -9.48
CA GLU A 88 -35.92 -29.17 -8.46
C GLU A 88 -36.57 -28.94 -7.09
N ASN A 89 -36.78 -27.68 -6.71
CA ASN A 89 -37.45 -27.33 -5.45
C ASN A 89 -38.95 -27.70 -5.45
N LEU A 90 -39.63 -27.64 -6.61
CA LEU A 90 -40.99 -28.14 -6.75
C LEU A 90 -41.06 -29.67 -6.56
N LEU A 91 -40.11 -30.42 -7.14
CA LEU A 91 -39.97 -31.86 -6.93
C LEU A 91 -39.72 -32.21 -5.45
N LYS A 92 -38.83 -31.48 -4.77
CA LYS A 92 -38.59 -31.66 -3.32
C LYS A 92 -39.82 -31.36 -2.47
N LYS A 93 -40.64 -30.37 -2.86
CA LYS A 93 -41.91 -30.05 -2.19
C LYS A 93 -42.91 -31.20 -2.33
N GLN A 94 -43.09 -31.73 -3.54
CA GLN A 94 -43.91 -32.91 -3.80
C GLN A 94 -43.40 -34.15 -3.03
N GLU A 95 -42.07 -34.30 -2.91
CA GLU A 95 -41.45 -35.37 -2.11
C GLU A 95 -41.68 -35.18 -0.59
N SER A 96 -41.80 -33.96 -0.09
CA SER A 96 -42.20 -33.70 1.32
C SER A 96 -43.69 -33.93 1.56
N GLU A 97 -44.56 -33.50 0.64
CA GLU A 97 -46.01 -33.68 0.73
C GLU A 97 -46.37 -35.18 0.74
N ALA A 98 -45.76 -35.96 -0.16
CA ALA A 98 -45.91 -37.42 -0.18
C ALA A 98 -45.37 -38.11 1.11
N LYS A 99 -44.37 -37.52 1.79
CA LYS A 99 -43.87 -38.03 3.07
C LYS A 99 -44.85 -37.74 4.22
N GLU A 100 -45.47 -36.57 4.23
CA GLU A 100 -46.51 -36.21 5.20
C GLU A 100 -47.77 -37.09 5.05
N GLU A 101 -48.23 -37.33 3.82
CA GLU A 101 -49.31 -38.27 3.53
C GLU A 101 -49.00 -39.69 4.02
N VAL A 102 -47.80 -40.20 3.70
CA VAL A 102 -47.35 -41.53 4.16
C VAL A 102 -47.20 -41.57 5.69
N GLN A 103 -46.92 -40.45 6.35
CA GLN A 103 -46.86 -40.35 7.81
C GLN A 103 -48.25 -40.33 8.45
N SER A 104 -49.22 -39.67 7.83
CA SER A 104 -50.64 -39.69 8.20
C SER A 104 -51.25 -41.10 8.05
N TYR A 105 -50.97 -41.79 6.95
CA TYR A 105 -51.39 -43.18 6.77
C TYR A 105 -50.80 -44.10 7.86
N LYS A 106 -49.53 -43.88 8.24
CA LYS A 106 -48.86 -44.65 9.31
C LYS A 106 -49.44 -44.39 10.70
N SER A 107 -49.90 -43.17 11.02
CA SER A 107 -50.53 -42.90 12.33
C SER A 107 -51.91 -43.56 12.43
N LEU A 108 -52.73 -43.49 11.38
CA LEU A 108 -54.03 -44.17 11.31
C LEU A 108 -53.90 -45.70 11.45
N VAL A 109 -52.90 -46.31 10.81
CA VAL A 109 -52.60 -47.74 10.97
C VAL A 109 -52.14 -48.07 12.40
N ARG A 110 -51.29 -47.23 13.02
CA ARG A 110 -50.88 -47.40 14.43
C ARG A 110 -52.05 -47.27 15.42
N ALA A 111 -53.07 -46.47 15.11
CA ALA A 111 -54.25 -46.27 15.96
C ALA A 111 -55.25 -47.45 15.91
N GLY A 112 -55.06 -48.44 15.04
CA GLY A 112 -55.93 -49.62 14.94
C GLY A 112 -57.34 -49.34 14.38
N ASN A 113 -57.59 -48.13 13.86
CA ASN A 113 -58.93 -47.63 13.56
C ASN A 113 -59.46 -48.17 12.22
N LYS A 114 -59.89 -49.45 12.22
CA LYS A 114 -60.30 -50.21 11.01
C LYS A 114 -61.47 -49.60 10.22
N GLY A 115 -62.22 -48.66 10.79
CA GLY A 115 -63.31 -47.95 10.10
C GLY A 115 -62.79 -46.95 9.06
N GLU A 116 -61.94 -46.01 9.48
CA GLU A 116 -61.43 -44.92 8.62
C GLU A 116 -60.50 -45.43 7.51
N LEU A 117 -59.79 -46.53 7.77
CA LEU A 117 -58.93 -47.22 6.81
C LEU A 117 -59.67 -47.69 5.54
N LYS A 118 -61.00 -47.78 5.53
CA LYS A 118 -61.80 -48.05 4.33
C LYS A 118 -62.10 -46.83 3.47
N ILE A 119 -61.94 -45.61 3.99
CA ILE A 119 -62.37 -44.36 3.33
C ILE A 119 -61.22 -43.76 2.48
N LEU A 120 -59.97 -43.93 2.91
CA LEU A 120 -58.78 -43.33 2.25
C LEU A 120 -58.16 -44.15 1.11
N LEU A 121 -58.68 -45.35 0.81
CA LEU A 121 -58.08 -46.27 -0.16
C LEU A 121 -58.20 -45.91 -1.66
N PRO A 122 -59.11 -45.05 -2.17
CA PRO A 122 -59.21 -44.81 -3.62
C PRO A 122 -58.03 -44.08 -4.30
N ASN A 123 -57.28 -43.23 -3.58
CA ASN A 123 -56.49 -42.17 -4.21
C ASN A 123 -54.95 -42.33 -4.19
N PHE A 124 -54.39 -43.46 -3.74
CA PHE A 124 -52.92 -43.61 -3.58
C PHE A 124 -52.21 -44.43 -4.67
N SER A 125 -51.54 -43.72 -5.59
CA SER A 125 -50.55 -44.22 -6.55
C SER A 125 -49.72 -43.03 -7.07
N PRO A 126 -48.42 -43.12 -7.44
CA PRO A 126 -47.76 -44.31 -7.99
C PRO A 126 -46.30 -44.55 -7.53
N TYR A 127 -45.98 -44.55 -6.22
CA TYR A 127 -44.63 -44.88 -5.73
C TYR A 127 -44.61 -46.14 -4.84
N ARG A 128 -44.78 -47.31 -5.47
CA ARG A 128 -44.87 -48.62 -4.79
C ARG A 128 -43.51 -49.34 -4.60
N SER A 129 -42.39 -48.68 -4.89
CA SER A 129 -41.07 -49.31 -4.98
C SER A 129 -39.95 -48.45 -4.39
N LEU A 130 -39.86 -48.35 -3.06
CA LEU A 130 -38.62 -48.02 -2.32
C LEU A 130 -38.75 -48.31 -0.79
N LEU A 131 -38.30 -49.51 -0.42
CA LEU A 131 -37.71 -49.96 0.86
C LEU A 131 -38.23 -49.47 2.24
N LYS A 132 -38.67 -50.49 3.02
CA LYS A 132 -38.42 -50.78 4.45
C LYS A 132 -37.77 -49.69 5.33
N VAL A 133 -38.40 -49.38 6.46
CA VAL A 133 -37.94 -48.41 7.49
C VAL A 133 -38.13 -48.94 8.90
N THR A 134 -37.13 -48.71 9.77
CA THR A 134 -37.23 -48.77 11.25
C THR A 134 -36.19 -47.86 11.91
N SER A 135 -36.43 -47.33 13.11
CA SER A 135 -37.06 -46.01 13.33
C SER A 135 -37.23 -45.71 14.82
N LYS A 136 -36.83 -44.51 15.30
CA LYS A 136 -37.40 -43.72 16.43
C LYS A 136 -36.54 -42.44 16.67
N GLU A 137 -37.04 -41.22 16.89
CA GLU A 137 -38.08 -40.66 17.83
C GLU A 137 -37.50 -40.54 19.28
N THR A 138 -37.61 -39.44 20.08
CA THR A 138 -38.50 -38.23 20.06
C THR A 138 -37.91 -36.95 20.73
N VAL A 139 -38.41 -35.80 20.22
CA VAL A 139 -38.45 -34.36 20.61
C VAL A 139 -38.80 -33.98 22.08
N LEU A 140 -38.40 -32.77 22.56
CA LEU A 140 -39.22 -31.77 23.32
C LEU A 140 -38.50 -30.41 23.59
N SER A 141 -39.10 -29.46 24.32
CA SER A 141 -38.72 -28.01 24.43
C SER A 141 -38.91 -27.43 25.88
N HIS A 142 -38.78 -26.14 26.26
CA HIS A 142 -38.83 -24.84 25.55
C HIS A 142 -38.21 -23.62 26.34
N LYS A 143 -38.45 -22.39 25.84
CA LYS A 143 -38.42 -21.00 26.44
C LYS A 143 -38.43 -20.85 28.00
N SER A 144 -37.92 -19.79 28.65
CA SER A 144 -37.29 -18.49 28.27
C SER A 144 -36.74 -17.68 29.50
N VAL A 145 -36.28 -16.43 29.23
CA VAL A 145 -36.31 -15.16 30.02
C VAL A 145 -35.11 -14.70 30.89
N HIS A 146 -34.89 -13.37 30.80
CA HIS A 146 -34.22 -12.38 31.67
C HIS A 146 -32.70 -12.14 31.61
N ALA A 147 -32.36 -10.86 31.81
CA ALA A 147 -31.04 -10.25 31.78
C ALA A 147 -30.94 -9.16 32.86
N LEU A 148 -29.77 -9.03 33.50
CA LEU A 148 -29.42 -7.95 34.44
C LEU A 148 -27.89 -7.95 34.70
N SER A 149 -27.11 -7.11 34.02
CA SER A 149 -25.65 -6.98 34.27
C SER A 149 -25.03 -5.70 33.66
N SER A 150 -25.68 -4.55 33.82
CA SER A 150 -25.25 -3.29 33.19
C SER A 150 -24.64 -2.27 34.15
N TRP A 151 -23.62 -2.64 34.94
CA TRP A 151 -22.83 -1.68 35.74
C TRP A 151 -21.30 -1.92 35.82
N GLU A 152 -20.76 -2.98 35.19
CA GLU A 152 -19.30 -3.20 35.11
C GLU A 152 -18.65 -2.61 33.84
N ALA A 153 -19.43 -2.42 32.77
CA ALA A 153 -18.95 -2.03 31.44
C ALA A 153 -18.35 -0.61 31.33
N SER A 154 -18.46 0.20 32.38
CA SER A 154 -17.92 1.58 32.42
C SER A 154 -16.45 1.64 32.85
N PHE A 155 -15.98 0.72 33.71
CA PHE A 155 -14.61 0.76 34.23
C PHE A 155 -13.58 0.20 33.25
N GLN A 156 -13.94 -0.80 32.43
CA GLN A 156 -13.00 -1.36 31.43
C GLN A 156 -12.63 -0.39 30.30
N LYS A 157 -13.41 0.68 30.07
CA LYS A 157 -13.15 1.66 29.01
C LYS A 157 -11.96 2.60 29.28
N VAL A 158 -11.44 2.64 30.52
CA VAL A 158 -10.40 3.61 30.93
C VAL A 158 -8.98 3.01 30.94
N LEU A 159 -8.85 1.68 31.04
CA LEU A 159 -7.54 0.99 31.01
C LEU A 159 -6.68 1.27 29.76
N PRO A 160 -7.24 1.36 28.53
CA PRO A 160 -6.42 1.64 27.33
C PRO A 160 -5.66 2.96 27.43
N THR A 161 -6.30 4.00 27.95
CA THR A 161 -5.74 5.35 28.08
C THR A 161 -4.58 5.39 29.09
N ILE A 162 -4.74 4.72 30.23
CA ILE A 162 -3.69 4.66 31.28
C ILE A 162 -2.47 3.86 30.79
N THR A 163 -2.69 2.82 29.98
CA THR A 163 -1.63 1.99 29.40
C THR A 163 -0.73 2.78 28.43
N LEU A 164 -1.27 3.82 27.78
CA LEU A 164 -0.49 4.69 26.90
C LEU A 164 0.50 5.57 27.68
N CYS A 165 0.09 6.08 28.85
CA CYS A 165 0.91 6.95 29.70
C CYS A 165 2.09 6.23 30.39
N LEU A 166 2.01 4.92 30.59
CA LEU A 166 3.02 4.15 31.36
C LEU A 166 4.20 3.63 30.54
N ARG A 167 4.28 3.91 29.23
CA ARG A 167 5.43 3.53 28.38
C ARG A 167 6.72 4.35 28.65
N GLY A 168 6.66 5.38 29.50
CA GLY A 168 7.76 6.33 29.71
C GLY A 168 8.81 5.96 30.77
N ILE A 169 8.84 4.73 31.30
CA ILE A 169 9.75 4.34 32.39
C ILE A 169 10.91 3.49 31.86
N SER A 170 12.12 4.07 31.93
CA SER A 170 13.39 3.52 31.45
C SER A 170 13.48 3.29 29.94
N ALA A 171 13.81 4.36 29.22
CA ALA A 171 14.34 4.23 27.85
C ALA A 171 15.65 3.44 27.89
N ASP A 172 15.75 2.38 27.08
CA ASP A 172 16.96 1.56 27.00
C ASP A 172 18.10 2.37 26.38
N THR A 173 19.19 2.56 27.12
CA THR A 173 20.36 3.34 26.66
C THR A 173 21.29 2.55 25.74
N SER A 174 20.98 1.27 25.48
CA SER A 174 21.72 0.44 24.52
C SER A 174 21.65 1.02 23.11
N THR A 175 22.80 1.11 22.43
CA THR A 175 22.89 1.40 21.00
C THR A 175 22.70 0.17 20.12
N ASP A 176 22.77 -1.05 20.69
CA ASP A 176 22.46 -2.30 20.00
C ASP A 176 20.94 -2.47 19.88
N LEU A 177 20.42 -2.14 18.69
CA LEU A 177 19.01 -2.30 18.32
C LEU A 177 18.53 -3.76 18.38
N LYS A 178 19.41 -4.73 18.10
CA LYS A 178 19.07 -6.16 18.15
C LYS A 178 18.86 -6.62 19.60
N ALA A 179 19.71 -6.15 20.52
CA ALA A 179 19.54 -6.38 21.95
C ALA A 179 18.30 -5.68 22.53
N VAL A 180 17.99 -4.44 22.11
CA VAL A 180 16.75 -3.74 22.49
C VAL A 180 15.52 -4.52 22.00
N LEU A 181 15.54 -4.98 20.75
CA LEU A 181 14.45 -5.75 20.16
C LEU A 181 14.29 -7.13 20.83
N ALA A 182 15.38 -7.81 21.17
CA ALA A 182 15.37 -9.08 21.90
C ALA A 182 14.67 -8.99 23.27
N LYS A 183 14.78 -7.85 23.98
CA LYS A 183 14.07 -7.60 25.24
C LYS A 183 12.56 -7.39 25.03
N LYS A 184 12.17 -6.75 23.93
CA LYS A 184 10.76 -6.40 23.62
C LYS A 184 9.95 -7.57 23.07
N ILE A 185 10.56 -8.46 22.28
CA ILE A 185 9.86 -9.56 21.59
C ILE A 185 9.08 -10.49 22.56
N PRO A 186 9.63 -10.98 23.68
CA PRO A 186 8.88 -11.86 24.59
C PRO A 186 7.65 -11.20 25.23
N VAL A 187 7.74 -9.90 25.57
CA VAL A 187 6.62 -9.11 26.12
C VAL A 187 5.49 -9.04 25.11
N GLU A 188 5.83 -8.78 23.86
CA GLU A 188 4.87 -8.62 22.76
C GLU A 188 4.28 -9.96 22.29
N GLN A 189 5.07 -11.04 22.33
CA GLN A 189 4.59 -12.41 22.13
C GLN A 189 3.52 -12.78 23.17
N GLU A 190 3.76 -12.53 24.46
CA GLU A 190 2.78 -12.80 25.51
C GLU A 190 1.55 -11.87 25.42
N ARG A 191 1.71 -10.59 25.02
CA ARG A 191 0.59 -9.68 24.73
C ARG A 191 -0.34 -10.24 23.65
N VAL A 192 0.22 -10.63 22.50
CA VAL A 192 -0.53 -11.18 21.36
C VAL A 192 -1.17 -12.53 21.71
N LYS A 193 -0.46 -13.39 22.46
CA LYS A 193 -0.95 -14.68 22.96
C LYS A 193 -2.12 -14.51 23.94
N ALA A 194 -2.03 -13.57 24.89
CA ALA A 194 -3.10 -13.26 25.83
C ALA A 194 -4.33 -12.70 25.11
N PHE A 195 -4.14 -11.71 24.22
CA PHE A 195 -5.22 -11.15 23.39
C PHE A 195 -5.92 -12.24 22.56
N ARG A 196 -5.17 -13.12 21.90
CA ARG A 196 -5.74 -14.24 21.12
C ARG A 196 -6.40 -15.31 21.98
N LYS A 197 -5.96 -15.53 23.22
CA LYS A 197 -6.63 -16.41 24.19
C LYS A 197 -8.01 -15.87 24.60
N GLN A 198 -8.16 -14.55 24.69
CA GLN A 198 -9.41 -13.90 25.11
C GLN A 198 -10.37 -13.62 23.95
N TYR A 199 -9.86 -13.17 22.80
CA TYR A 199 -10.66 -12.66 21.67
C TYR A 199 -10.46 -13.43 20.35
N GLY A 200 -9.76 -14.57 20.35
CA GLY A 200 -9.39 -15.30 19.13
C GLY A 200 -10.56 -15.85 18.29
N SER A 201 -11.79 -15.81 18.80
CA SER A 201 -13.03 -16.18 18.07
C SER A 201 -14.01 -15.01 17.91
N SER A 202 -13.61 -13.79 18.27
CA SER A 202 -14.45 -12.59 18.14
C SER A 202 -14.54 -12.14 16.67
N LYS A 203 -15.76 -11.83 16.20
CA LYS A 203 -15.96 -11.25 14.87
C LYS A 203 -15.45 -9.81 14.81
N VAL A 204 -14.68 -9.47 13.77
CA VAL A 204 -14.16 -8.11 13.49
C VAL A 204 -14.78 -7.44 12.26
N GLY A 205 -15.62 -8.17 11.53
CA GLY A 205 -16.34 -7.81 10.31
C GLY A 205 -17.04 -9.05 9.73
N GLU A 206 -17.79 -8.86 8.64
CA GLU A 206 -18.35 -9.95 7.81
C GLU A 206 -17.75 -9.87 6.41
N VAL A 207 -17.84 -10.95 5.62
CA VAL A 207 -17.34 -11.00 4.23
C VAL A 207 -18.50 -11.18 3.26
N THR A 208 -18.59 -10.33 2.24
CA THR A 208 -19.63 -10.39 1.19
C THR A 208 -19.07 -10.80 -0.16
N VAL A 209 -19.95 -11.20 -1.08
CA VAL A 209 -19.60 -11.55 -2.47
C VAL A 209 -18.88 -10.38 -3.18
N ASP A 210 -19.35 -9.14 -3.00
CA ASP A 210 -18.72 -7.96 -3.60
C ASP A 210 -17.35 -7.66 -3.01
N MET A 211 -17.08 -8.00 -1.74
CA MET A 211 -15.73 -7.90 -1.17
C MET A 211 -14.78 -8.95 -1.79
N MET A 212 -15.28 -10.14 -2.14
CA MET A 212 -14.48 -11.19 -2.77
C MET A 212 -14.10 -10.82 -4.21
N TYR A 213 -15.04 -10.34 -5.04
CA TYR A 213 -14.73 -9.85 -6.39
C TYR A 213 -13.99 -8.50 -6.37
N GLY A 214 -14.29 -7.65 -5.40
CA GLY A 214 -13.73 -6.30 -5.25
C GLY A 214 -12.32 -6.24 -4.66
N GLY A 215 -11.55 -7.33 -4.69
CA GLY A 215 -10.15 -7.37 -4.23
C GLY A 215 -10.00 -7.18 -2.72
N MET A 216 -10.82 -7.86 -1.92
CA MET A 216 -10.84 -7.77 -0.44
C MET A 216 -11.16 -6.38 0.13
N ARG A 217 -11.71 -5.46 -0.68
CA ARG A 217 -12.08 -4.09 -0.28
C ARG A 217 -12.93 -4.08 1.00
N GLY A 218 -12.37 -3.58 2.10
CA GLY A 218 -13.03 -3.47 3.39
C GLY A 218 -12.92 -4.70 4.31
N ILE A 219 -12.27 -5.79 3.87
CA ILE A 219 -11.96 -6.94 4.72
C ILE A 219 -10.72 -6.61 5.56
N LYS A 220 -10.83 -6.79 6.88
CA LYS A 220 -9.68 -6.73 7.82
C LYS A 220 -8.90 -8.05 7.74
N GLY A 221 -8.07 -8.20 6.70
CA GLY A 221 -7.48 -9.49 6.32
C GLY A 221 -6.16 -9.87 7.00
N LEU A 222 -5.37 -8.90 7.48
CA LEU A 222 -4.03 -9.12 8.03
C LEU A 222 -3.75 -8.22 9.26
N VAL A 223 -2.62 -8.49 9.93
CA VAL A 223 -2.10 -7.69 11.04
C VAL A 223 -0.82 -6.98 10.60
N TRP A 224 -0.74 -5.68 10.87
CA TRP A 224 0.42 -4.84 10.59
C TRP A 224 0.67 -3.92 11.79
N GLU A 225 1.82 -4.06 12.43
CA GLU A 225 2.09 -3.48 13.75
C GLU A 225 2.85 -2.15 13.69
N THR A 226 3.43 -1.80 12.53
CA THR A 226 4.40 -0.69 12.36
C THR A 226 3.74 0.66 12.09
N SER A 227 2.64 0.69 11.32
CA SER A 227 1.85 1.90 11.05
C SER A 227 0.36 1.60 10.90
N VAL A 228 -0.47 2.60 11.23
CA VAL A 228 -1.94 2.57 11.12
C VAL A 228 -2.42 3.92 10.61
N LEU A 229 -3.39 3.94 9.71
CA LEU A 229 -4.02 5.15 9.21
C LEU A 229 -5.08 5.64 10.21
N ASP A 230 -4.81 6.80 10.82
CA ASP A 230 -5.82 7.56 11.53
C ASP A 230 -6.74 8.28 10.51
N PRO A 231 -8.07 8.22 10.65
CA PRO A 231 -8.99 8.83 9.69
C PRO A 231 -8.95 10.37 9.71
N ASP A 232 -8.51 10.98 10.82
CA ASP A 232 -8.55 12.43 11.04
C ASP A 232 -7.13 13.03 11.07
N GLU A 233 -6.14 12.33 11.65
CA GLU A 233 -4.73 12.78 11.72
C GLU A 233 -3.80 12.15 10.66
N GLY A 234 -4.27 11.19 9.85
CA GLY A 234 -3.48 10.54 8.80
C GLY A 234 -2.57 9.42 9.30
N ILE A 235 -1.51 9.10 8.55
CA ILE A 235 -0.67 7.93 8.86
C ILE A 235 0.14 8.14 10.15
N ARG A 236 0.01 7.20 11.10
CA ARG A 236 0.78 7.18 12.35
C ARG A 236 1.82 6.05 12.32
N PHE A 237 3.07 6.36 12.63
CA PHE A 237 4.16 5.39 12.81
C PHE A 237 4.24 4.99 14.28
N ARG A 238 3.90 3.74 14.61
CA ARG A 238 3.78 3.21 16.00
C ARG A 238 2.90 4.04 16.96
N GLY A 239 2.03 4.90 16.41
CA GLY A 239 1.15 5.81 17.16
C GLY A 239 1.54 7.29 17.06
N TYR A 240 2.75 7.61 16.61
CA TYR A 240 3.20 9.00 16.39
C TYR A 240 2.79 9.48 15.00
N SER A 241 2.14 10.65 14.92
CA SER A 241 1.84 11.33 13.66
C SER A 241 3.09 11.88 12.97
N ILE A 242 3.01 12.24 11.69
CA ILE A 242 4.14 12.86 10.95
C ILE A 242 4.69 14.11 11.66
N PRO A 243 3.87 15.08 12.14
CA PRO A 243 4.37 16.24 12.89
C PRO A 243 5.07 15.87 14.21
N GLU A 244 4.60 14.84 14.92
CA GLU A 244 5.29 14.33 16.11
C GLU A 244 6.62 13.69 15.76
N CYS A 245 6.70 12.90 14.69
CA CYS A 245 7.96 12.36 14.19
C CYS A 245 8.94 13.46 13.76
N GLN A 246 8.50 14.48 13.02
CA GLN A 246 9.35 15.64 12.67
C GLN A 246 9.83 16.38 13.92
N LYS A 247 9.03 16.48 14.98
CA LYS A 247 9.43 17.10 16.25
C LYS A 247 10.43 16.23 17.02
N LEU A 248 10.11 14.94 17.22
CA LEU A 248 10.75 14.06 18.20
C LEU A 248 11.93 13.25 17.66
N LEU A 249 11.94 12.88 16.37
CA LEU A 249 13.03 12.08 15.82
C LEU A 249 14.33 12.91 15.71
N PRO A 250 15.50 12.29 16.00
CA PRO A 250 16.80 12.92 15.75
C PRO A 250 17.01 13.34 14.29
N LYS A 251 17.87 14.33 14.12
CA LYS A 251 18.16 15.04 12.87
C LYS A 251 19.67 15.00 12.62
N ALA A 252 20.09 15.28 11.40
CA ALA A 252 21.52 15.48 11.13
C ALA A 252 22.04 16.72 11.89
N PRO A 253 23.36 16.82 12.18
CA PRO A 253 23.96 18.06 12.68
C PRO A 253 23.59 19.25 11.77
N SER A 254 23.07 20.33 12.37
CA SER A 254 22.50 21.51 11.68
C SER A 254 21.29 21.26 10.75
N GLY A 255 20.82 20.02 10.65
CA GLY A 255 19.62 19.64 9.90
C GLY A 255 18.31 20.01 10.63
N LYS A 256 17.23 20.07 9.87
CA LYS A 256 15.86 20.34 10.31
C LYS A 256 14.96 19.11 10.13
N GLU A 257 15.19 18.31 9.10
CA GLU A 257 14.35 17.14 8.78
C GLU A 257 14.81 15.85 9.51
N PRO A 258 13.86 14.96 9.88
CA PRO A 258 14.15 13.74 10.64
C PRO A 258 14.98 12.73 9.83
N LEU A 259 15.86 12.00 10.52
CA LEU A 259 16.67 10.94 9.90
C LEU A 259 15.87 9.62 9.73
N PRO A 260 15.89 8.99 8.54
CA PRO A 260 15.21 7.70 8.32
C PRO A 260 15.70 6.57 9.22
N GLU A 261 16.97 6.58 9.63
CA GLU A 261 17.54 5.72 10.68
C GLU A 261 16.71 5.78 11.98
N GLY A 262 16.30 7.00 12.37
CA GLY A 262 15.50 7.23 13.57
C GLY A 262 14.07 6.72 13.43
N LEU A 263 13.47 6.82 12.24
CA LEU A 263 12.17 6.22 11.98
C LEU A 263 12.26 4.68 11.92
N PHE A 264 13.32 4.10 11.35
CA PHE A 264 13.50 2.64 11.35
C PHE A 264 13.60 2.09 12.78
N TRP A 265 14.35 2.76 13.66
CA TRP A 265 14.39 2.42 15.09
C TRP A 265 12.99 2.48 15.71
N LEU A 266 12.22 3.55 15.46
CA LEU A 266 10.84 3.68 15.95
C LEU A 266 9.96 2.55 15.42
N LEU A 267 9.98 2.26 14.11
CA LEU A 267 9.18 1.20 13.49
C LEU A 267 9.50 -0.19 14.09
N LEU A 268 10.76 -0.48 14.41
CA LEU A 268 11.13 -1.74 15.08
C LEU A 268 10.83 -1.76 16.59
N THR A 269 11.06 -0.68 17.33
CA THR A 269 11.02 -0.72 18.82
C THR A 269 9.73 -0.22 19.45
N GLY A 270 9.01 0.68 18.76
CA GLY A 270 7.93 1.48 19.35
C GLY A 270 8.39 2.72 20.12
N ASP A 271 9.71 2.97 20.21
CA ASP A 271 10.31 4.05 21.00
C ASP A 271 10.96 5.12 20.11
N ILE A 272 10.98 6.37 20.56
CA ILE A 272 11.79 7.43 19.94
C ILE A 272 13.28 7.22 20.32
N PRO A 273 14.20 7.09 19.36
CA PRO A 273 15.62 6.90 19.64
C PRO A 273 16.33 8.18 20.11
N THR A 274 17.40 7.98 20.87
CA THR A 274 18.41 9.01 21.14
C THR A 274 19.29 9.27 19.91
N GLU A 275 19.98 10.42 19.86
CA GLU A 275 20.98 10.70 18.82
C GLU A 275 22.06 9.61 18.71
N THR A 276 22.51 9.06 19.84
CA THR A 276 23.57 8.05 19.88
C THR A 276 23.12 6.74 19.25
N GLN A 277 21.85 6.36 19.44
CA GLN A 277 21.23 5.21 18.78
C GLN A 277 21.12 5.44 17.26
N VAL A 278 20.66 6.63 16.84
CA VAL A 278 20.61 6.97 15.40
C VAL A 278 22.00 6.95 14.76
N LYS A 279 23.01 7.55 15.40
CA LYS A 279 24.41 7.54 14.95
C LYS A 279 24.99 6.13 14.87
N ALA A 280 24.56 5.21 15.73
CA ALA A 280 24.93 3.80 15.64
C ALA A 280 24.32 3.11 14.40
N ILE A 281 23.04 3.35 14.10
CA ILE A 281 22.38 2.81 12.89
C ILE A 281 22.99 3.36 11.60
N SER A 282 23.27 4.67 11.51
CA SER A 282 23.96 5.25 10.34
C SER A 282 25.31 4.56 10.09
N LYS A 283 26.09 4.31 11.16
CA LYS A 283 27.38 3.61 11.08
C LYS A 283 27.23 2.12 10.73
N GLU A 284 26.24 1.43 11.29
CA GLU A 284 25.93 0.04 10.90
C GLU A 284 25.59 -0.07 9.42
N TRP A 285 24.69 0.77 8.91
CA TRP A 285 24.30 0.75 7.50
C TRP A 285 25.47 1.14 6.58
N ALA A 286 26.28 2.15 6.93
CA ALA A 286 27.47 2.48 6.14
C ALA A 286 28.46 1.30 6.05
N ASN A 287 28.64 0.53 7.13
CA ASN A 287 29.52 -0.65 7.14
C ASN A 287 28.92 -1.86 6.40
N ARG A 288 27.59 -1.98 6.32
CA ARG A 288 26.87 -3.11 5.69
C ARG A 288 26.56 -2.91 4.20
N ALA A 289 26.84 -1.72 3.65
CA ALA A 289 26.40 -1.29 2.32
C ALA A 289 27.14 -1.92 1.11
N SER A 290 28.13 -2.80 1.33
CA SER A 290 28.92 -3.39 0.24
C SER A 290 28.10 -4.34 -0.65
N LEU A 291 28.29 -4.24 -1.97
CA LEU A 291 27.69 -5.14 -2.96
C LEU A 291 28.69 -6.23 -3.38
N PRO A 292 28.27 -7.50 -3.49
CA PRO A 292 29.09 -8.55 -4.06
C PRO A 292 29.28 -8.34 -5.57
N SER A 293 30.39 -8.82 -6.12
CA SER A 293 30.83 -8.48 -7.48
C SER A 293 29.82 -8.88 -8.58
N HIS A 294 29.11 -10.01 -8.44
CA HIS A 294 28.10 -10.43 -9.41
C HIS A 294 26.93 -9.47 -9.51
N VAL A 295 26.53 -8.81 -8.41
CA VAL A 295 25.47 -7.79 -8.41
C VAL A 295 25.94 -6.51 -9.10
N VAL A 296 27.20 -6.11 -8.89
CA VAL A 296 27.79 -4.95 -9.59
C VAL A 296 27.91 -5.23 -11.10
N THR A 297 28.36 -6.42 -11.49
CA THR A 297 28.41 -6.84 -12.90
C THR A 297 27.01 -6.91 -13.52
N LEU A 298 26.01 -7.41 -12.80
CA LEU A 298 24.61 -7.43 -13.26
C LEU A 298 24.07 -6.01 -13.50
N LEU A 299 24.28 -5.10 -12.54
CA LEU A 299 23.85 -3.70 -12.62
C LEU A 299 24.48 -2.93 -13.78
N ASN A 300 25.76 -3.20 -14.08
CA ASN A 300 26.49 -2.55 -15.17
C ASN A 300 26.19 -3.15 -16.55
N ASN A 301 25.60 -4.34 -16.62
CA ASN A 301 25.25 -5.02 -17.86
C ASN A 301 23.75 -4.92 -18.24
N PHE A 302 22.92 -4.21 -17.45
CA PHE A 302 21.54 -3.95 -17.85
C PHE A 302 21.48 -2.99 -19.04
N PRO A 303 20.65 -3.27 -20.07
CA PRO A 303 20.46 -2.35 -21.19
C PRO A 303 19.64 -1.13 -20.73
N THR A 304 19.94 0.05 -21.25
CA THR A 304 19.34 1.33 -20.83
C THR A 304 17.84 1.46 -21.09
N ASN A 305 17.25 0.54 -21.87
CA ASN A 305 15.80 0.44 -22.08
C ASN A 305 15.08 -0.40 -21.01
N LEU A 306 15.79 -1.10 -20.11
CA LEU A 306 15.18 -1.85 -19.02
C LEU A 306 14.74 -0.88 -17.92
N HIS A 307 13.46 -0.91 -17.58
CA HIS A 307 12.86 0.02 -16.62
C HIS A 307 13.57 -0.02 -15.24
N PRO A 308 13.85 1.12 -14.58
CA PRO A 308 14.62 1.17 -13.34
C PRO A 308 14.10 0.25 -12.23
N MET A 309 12.78 0.14 -12.05
CA MET A 309 12.17 -0.78 -11.09
C MET A 309 12.46 -2.26 -11.39
N SER A 310 12.60 -2.63 -12.67
CA SER A 310 12.97 -3.98 -13.08
C SER A 310 14.45 -4.25 -12.83
N GLN A 311 15.33 -3.29 -13.13
CA GLN A 311 16.75 -3.37 -12.73
C GLN A 311 16.89 -3.55 -11.20
N PHE A 312 16.13 -2.78 -10.43
CA PHE A 312 16.13 -2.78 -8.96
C PHE A 312 15.65 -4.12 -8.39
N SER A 313 14.52 -4.64 -8.88
CA SER A 313 13.99 -5.96 -8.48
C SER A 313 14.96 -7.10 -8.81
N CYS A 314 15.55 -7.11 -10.00
CA CYS A 314 16.56 -8.10 -10.39
C CYS A 314 17.82 -8.04 -9.51
N ALA A 315 18.32 -6.84 -9.19
CA ALA A 315 19.49 -6.68 -8.33
C ALA A 315 19.21 -7.07 -6.87
N ILE A 316 18.02 -6.75 -6.32
CA ILE A 316 17.59 -7.20 -4.99
C ILE A 316 17.45 -8.74 -4.97
N THR A 317 16.91 -9.34 -6.03
CA THR A 317 16.84 -10.81 -6.18
C THR A 317 18.23 -11.43 -6.22
N ALA A 318 19.19 -10.84 -6.94
CA ALA A 318 20.57 -11.33 -7.03
C ALA A 318 21.37 -11.16 -5.72
N LEU A 319 20.98 -10.23 -4.84
CA LEU A 319 21.51 -10.09 -3.48
C LEU A 319 21.07 -11.20 -2.52
N ASN A 320 20.11 -12.06 -2.90
CA ASN A 320 19.72 -13.23 -2.10
C ASN A 320 20.87 -14.21 -1.81
N SER A 321 21.96 -14.19 -2.61
CA SER A 321 23.19 -14.93 -2.33
C SER A 321 23.78 -14.67 -0.95
N GLU A 322 23.51 -13.48 -0.40
CA GLU A 322 24.03 -13.00 0.88
C GLU A 322 23.12 -13.39 2.06
N SER A 323 21.96 -14.04 1.83
CA SER A 323 20.93 -14.23 2.85
C SER A 323 21.36 -15.17 3.97
N LYS A 324 21.55 -14.58 5.15
CA LYS A 324 21.83 -15.27 6.42
C LYS A 324 20.60 -16.07 6.87
N PHE A 325 19.37 -15.60 6.58
CA PHE A 325 18.16 -16.36 6.92
C PHE A 325 17.97 -17.59 6.04
N ALA A 326 18.14 -17.50 4.72
CA ALA A 326 18.02 -18.65 3.82
C ALA A 326 19.03 -19.75 4.20
N LYS A 327 20.28 -19.36 4.49
CA LYS A 327 21.32 -20.27 4.98
C LYS A 327 20.95 -20.88 6.35
N ALA A 328 20.61 -20.08 7.34
CA ALA A 328 20.29 -20.60 8.68
C ALA A 328 19.04 -21.51 8.67
N TYR A 329 18.08 -21.24 7.78
CA TYR A 329 16.90 -22.09 7.60
C TYR A 329 17.27 -23.46 6.99
N SER A 330 18.16 -23.52 5.99
CA SER A 330 18.64 -24.80 5.44
C SER A 330 19.55 -25.56 6.42
N GLU A 331 20.25 -24.85 7.31
CA GLU A 331 21.01 -25.41 8.43
C GLU A 331 20.12 -25.82 9.64
N GLY A 332 18.79 -25.68 9.54
CA GLY A 332 17.84 -26.20 10.52
C GLY A 332 17.59 -25.34 11.76
N VAL A 333 17.83 -24.02 11.69
CA VAL A 333 17.65 -23.10 12.83
C VAL A 333 16.23 -23.16 13.43
N HIS A 334 16.14 -23.05 14.76
CA HIS A 334 14.86 -23.17 15.47
C HIS A 334 13.91 -21.98 15.20
N LYS A 335 12.59 -22.23 15.12
CA LYS A 335 11.58 -21.20 14.75
C LYS A 335 11.64 -19.92 15.60
N THR A 336 11.90 -20.02 16.90
CA THR A 336 11.99 -18.83 17.78
C THR A 336 13.17 -17.90 17.45
N LYS A 337 14.13 -18.36 16.63
CA LYS A 337 15.32 -17.64 16.21
C LYS A 337 15.23 -17.06 14.79
N TYR A 338 14.17 -17.34 14.02
CA TYR A 338 14.02 -16.82 12.64
C TYR A 338 14.14 -15.29 12.54
N TRP A 339 13.63 -14.56 13.54
CA TRP A 339 13.71 -13.10 13.56
C TRP A 339 15.14 -12.57 13.66
N GLU A 340 16.07 -13.31 14.29
CA GLU A 340 17.44 -12.87 14.51
C GLU A 340 18.26 -12.83 13.22
N TYR A 341 17.89 -13.64 12.23
CA TYR A 341 18.53 -13.69 10.91
C TYR A 341 17.77 -12.82 9.91
N VAL A 342 16.44 -12.76 9.99
CA VAL A 342 15.63 -11.80 9.20
C VAL A 342 15.94 -10.35 9.59
N TYR A 343 16.34 -10.09 10.84
CA TYR A 343 16.90 -8.79 11.27
C TYR A 343 18.21 -8.47 10.56
N GLU A 344 19.15 -9.43 10.48
CA GLU A 344 20.43 -9.20 9.80
C GLU A 344 20.24 -8.95 8.30
N ASP A 345 19.43 -9.77 7.64
CA ASP A 345 19.14 -9.63 6.22
C ASP A 345 18.37 -8.32 5.93
N ALA A 346 17.50 -7.86 6.83
CA ALA A 346 16.86 -6.55 6.74
C ALA A 346 17.87 -5.40 6.86
N MET A 347 18.78 -5.46 7.84
CA MET A 347 19.82 -4.44 8.06
C MET A 347 20.79 -4.36 6.88
N ASP A 348 21.24 -5.51 6.38
CA ASP A 348 22.14 -5.60 5.23
C ASP A 348 21.46 -5.17 3.92
N LEU A 349 20.18 -5.50 3.74
CA LEU A 349 19.41 -5.06 2.58
C LEU A 349 19.22 -3.55 2.58
N ILE A 350 18.71 -2.96 3.67
CA ILE A 350 18.50 -1.50 3.78
C ILE A 350 19.81 -0.73 3.56
N ALA A 351 20.93 -1.23 4.09
CA ALA A 351 22.25 -0.68 3.84
C ALA A 351 22.65 -0.66 2.36
N LYS A 352 22.34 -1.75 1.63
CA LYS A 352 22.72 -1.94 0.21
C LYS A 352 21.78 -1.24 -0.77
N LEU A 353 20.51 -0.98 -0.41
CA LEU A 353 19.51 -0.40 -1.31
C LEU A 353 19.92 0.94 -1.94
N PRO A 354 20.47 1.94 -1.22
CA PRO A 354 20.98 3.17 -1.83
C PRO A 354 22.07 2.95 -2.87
N VAL A 355 22.95 1.98 -2.65
CA VAL A 355 24.09 1.67 -3.54
C VAL A 355 23.58 1.07 -4.84
N VAL A 356 22.63 0.12 -4.75
CA VAL A 356 21.95 -0.48 -5.91
C VAL A 356 21.16 0.59 -6.68
N ALA A 357 20.35 1.38 -5.98
CA ALA A 357 19.49 2.39 -6.56
C ALA A 357 20.31 3.50 -7.26
N ALA A 358 21.35 4.02 -6.61
CA ALA A 358 22.22 5.02 -7.22
C ALA A 358 23.00 4.46 -8.42
N THR A 359 23.43 3.19 -8.40
CA THR A 359 24.05 2.56 -9.58
C THR A 359 23.07 2.52 -10.76
N ILE A 360 21.79 2.16 -10.52
CA ILE A 360 20.74 2.19 -11.55
C ILE A 360 20.53 3.61 -12.10
N TYR A 361 20.47 4.62 -11.22
CA TYR A 361 20.33 6.01 -11.62
C TYR A 361 21.49 6.46 -12.51
N ARG A 362 22.73 6.13 -12.11
CA ARG A 362 23.93 6.52 -12.84
C ARG A 362 24.06 5.82 -14.20
N ASN A 363 23.81 4.52 -14.24
CA ASN A 363 23.90 3.73 -15.47
C ASN A 363 22.80 4.10 -16.47
N THR A 364 21.60 4.45 -15.99
CA THR A 364 20.46 4.78 -16.86
C THR A 364 20.43 6.24 -17.31
N TYR A 365 20.89 7.19 -16.48
CA TYR A 365 20.68 8.63 -16.69
C TYR A 365 21.92 9.52 -16.59
N GLN A 366 23.09 8.97 -16.24
CA GLN A 366 24.33 9.73 -16.05
C GLN A 366 25.54 9.02 -16.67
N ASP A 367 25.35 8.38 -17.83
CA ASP A 367 26.42 7.81 -18.66
C ASP A 367 27.33 6.78 -17.93
N GLY A 368 26.82 6.11 -16.90
CA GLY A 368 27.60 5.15 -16.10
C GLY A 368 28.63 5.79 -15.16
N LYS A 369 28.52 7.09 -14.86
CA LYS A 369 29.36 7.79 -13.87
C LYS A 369 29.33 7.06 -12.53
N GLY A 370 30.47 6.52 -12.08
CA GLY A 370 30.56 5.75 -10.84
C GLY A 370 30.01 6.52 -9.62
N ILE A 371 29.31 5.80 -8.74
CA ILE A 371 28.65 6.34 -7.54
C ILE A 371 29.60 6.86 -6.45
N GLY A 372 30.90 6.57 -6.54
CA GLY A 372 31.89 6.85 -5.49
C GLY A 372 31.89 5.80 -4.38
N ALA A 373 32.40 6.17 -3.21
CA ALA A 373 32.42 5.32 -2.01
C ALA A 373 31.43 5.82 -0.96
N VAL A 374 30.93 4.90 -0.13
CA VAL A 374 30.10 5.22 1.04
C VAL A 374 30.98 5.84 2.12
N ASP A 375 30.55 6.99 2.64
CA ASP A 375 31.21 7.75 3.70
C ASP A 375 30.64 7.33 5.06
N THR A 376 31.48 6.68 5.88
CA THR A 376 31.09 6.16 7.21
C THR A 376 30.90 7.26 8.27
N SER A 377 31.15 8.53 7.94
CA SER A 377 30.83 9.69 8.78
C SER A 377 29.43 10.29 8.51
N LYS A 378 28.76 9.89 7.42
CA LYS A 378 27.49 10.47 6.96
C LYS A 378 26.29 9.56 7.24
N ASP A 379 25.12 10.17 7.37
CA ASP A 379 23.83 9.48 7.40
C ASP A 379 23.50 8.80 6.06
N TRP A 380 22.54 7.88 6.11
CA TRP A 380 22.07 7.07 5.00
C TRP A 380 21.54 7.93 3.83
N SER A 381 20.85 9.03 4.14
CA SER A 381 20.28 9.93 3.14
C SER A 381 21.35 10.80 2.47
N ALA A 382 22.29 11.34 3.25
CA ALA A 382 23.43 12.09 2.71
C ALA A 382 24.33 11.21 1.82
N ASN A 383 24.58 9.96 2.22
CA ASN A 383 25.27 8.98 1.39
C ASN A 383 24.50 8.71 0.08
N PHE A 384 23.19 8.49 0.14
CA PHE A 384 22.39 8.25 -1.07
C PHE A 384 22.40 9.44 -2.03
N SER A 385 22.17 10.66 -1.54
CA SER A 385 22.21 11.88 -2.35
C SER A 385 23.57 12.10 -3.01
N GLN A 386 24.67 11.90 -2.28
CA GLN A 386 26.02 11.97 -2.84
C GLN A 386 26.24 10.92 -3.95
N MET A 387 25.82 9.66 -3.72
CA MET A 387 25.94 8.60 -4.72
C MET A 387 25.10 8.88 -5.98
N LEU A 388 23.90 9.47 -5.84
CA LEU A 388 23.08 9.98 -6.95
C LEU A 388 23.73 11.16 -7.69
N GLY A 389 24.53 11.97 -6.99
CA GLY A 389 25.29 13.10 -7.53
C GLY A 389 24.89 14.48 -7.02
N TYR A 390 24.04 14.55 -6.02
CA TYR A 390 23.46 15.77 -5.47
C TYR A 390 24.12 16.12 -4.13
N ASN A 391 25.02 17.12 -4.18
CA ASN A 391 25.75 17.62 -3.01
C ASN A 391 25.10 18.88 -2.38
N ASN A 392 23.93 19.29 -2.86
CA ASN A 392 23.18 20.41 -2.28
C ASN A 392 22.56 19.98 -0.93
N GLU A 393 22.81 20.73 0.14
CA GLU A 393 22.37 20.38 1.49
C GLU A 393 20.84 20.32 1.64
N GLU A 394 20.10 21.15 0.92
CA GLU A 394 18.63 21.19 0.95
C GLU A 394 18.03 19.98 0.21
N PHE A 395 18.68 19.48 -0.84
CA PHE A 395 18.30 18.20 -1.45
C PHE A 395 18.59 17.02 -0.51
N VAL A 396 19.66 17.08 0.28
CA VAL A 396 19.92 16.07 1.33
C VAL A 396 18.81 16.11 2.39
N GLU A 397 18.38 17.29 2.82
CA GLU A 397 17.22 17.46 3.73
C GLU A 397 15.92 16.94 3.10
N LEU A 398 15.65 17.25 1.83
CA LEU A 398 14.52 16.71 1.09
C LEU A 398 14.58 15.18 1.03
N MET A 399 15.77 14.58 0.82
CA MET A 399 15.94 13.13 0.80
C MET A 399 15.67 12.50 2.18
N ARG A 400 16.16 13.12 3.27
CA ARG A 400 15.88 12.70 4.66
C ARG A 400 14.37 12.69 4.94
N LEU A 401 13.67 13.79 4.59
CA LEU A 401 12.21 13.88 4.74
C LEU A 401 11.48 12.88 3.84
N TYR A 402 11.83 12.80 2.56
CA TYR A 402 11.20 11.92 1.58
C TYR A 402 11.30 10.46 1.99
N LEU A 403 12.50 9.99 2.36
CA LEU A 403 12.75 8.61 2.78
C LEU A 403 12.07 8.28 4.11
N THR A 404 11.86 9.28 4.97
CA THR A 404 11.07 9.15 6.20
C THR A 404 9.58 9.01 5.89
N ILE A 405 8.94 9.92 5.15
CA ILE A 405 7.46 9.96 5.07
C ILE A 405 6.83 8.89 4.17
N HIS A 406 7.56 8.31 3.23
CA HIS A 406 7.04 7.23 2.37
C HIS A 406 7.27 5.81 2.96
N SER A 407 7.94 5.72 4.12
CA SER A 407 8.56 4.50 4.65
C SER A 407 7.60 3.35 4.91
N ASP A 408 6.39 3.64 5.37
CA ASP A 408 5.32 2.67 5.63
C ASP A 408 3.95 3.32 5.40
N HIS A 409 2.94 2.52 5.07
CA HIS A 409 1.55 3.00 5.02
C HIS A 409 0.58 1.81 5.12
N GLU A 410 0.54 1.21 6.31
CA GLU A 410 -0.19 -0.03 6.61
C GLU A 410 0.24 -1.25 5.76
N GLY A 411 -0.22 -2.44 6.15
CA GLY A 411 0.06 -3.68 5.43
C GLY A 411 -0.79 -3.90 4.18
N GLY A 412 -1.90 -3.16 4.02
CA GLY A 412 -2.92 -3.42 2.98
C GLY A 412 -2.60 -2.89 1.57
N ASN A 413 -1.51 -2.13 1.40
CA ASN A 413 -1.07 -1.68 0.08
C ASN A 413 -0.28 -2.79 -0.64
N VAL A 414 -0.32 -2.83 -1.98
CA VAL A 414 0.15 -3.99 -2.77
C VAL A 414 1.61 -4.37 -2.46
N SER A 415 2.51 -3.40 -2.29
CA SER A 415 3.92 -3.69 -2.01
C SER A 415 4.13 -4.23 -0.60
N ALA A 416 3.52 -3.64 0.43
CA ALA A 416 3.60 -4.15 1.80
C ALA A 416 2.94 -5.53 1.95
N HIS A 417 1.76 -5.74 1.35
CA HIS A 417 1.08 -7.03 1.37
C HIS A 417 1.89 -8.11 0.64
N THR A 418 2.50 -7.80 -0.51
CA THR A 418 3.34 -8.77 -1.23
C THR A 418 4.58 -9.19 -0.43
N VAL A 419 5.25 -8.25 0.26
CA VAL A 419 6.36 -8.58 1.16
C VAL A 419 5.90 -9.49 2.31
N HIS A 420 4.74 -9.19 2.90
CA HIS A 420 4.16 -10.01 3.97
C HIS A 420 3.79 -11.42 3.48
N LEU A 421 3.11 -11.52 2.34
CA LEU A 421 2.64 -12.76 1.73
C LEU A 421 3.81 -13.69 1.33
N VAL A 422 4.79 -13.17 0.60
CA VAL A 422 5.98 -13.95 0.20
C VAL A 422 6.81 -14.33 1.44
N GLY A 423 7.02 -13.38 2.36
CA GLY A 423 7.66 -13.65 3.64
C GLY A 423 6.91 -14.67 4.50
N SER A 424 5.59 -14.81 4.37
CA SER A 424 4.79 -15.79 5.14
C SER A 424 5.10 -17.24 4.75
N ALA A 425 5.58 -17.47 3.53
CA ALA A 425 6.08 -18.76 3.06
C ALA A 425 7.51 -19.09 3.56
N LEU A 426 8.07 -18.25 4.44
CA LEU A 426 9.47 -18.29 4.90
C LEU A 426 10.51 -18.07 3.80
N SER A 427 10.16 -17.28 2.77
CA SER A 427 11.16 -16.56 1.99
C SER A 427 11.85 -15.50 2.85
N ASP A 428 13.12 -15.24 2.54
CA ASP A 428 13.97 -14.23 3.17
C ASP A 428 13.61 -12.78 2.76
N PRO A 429 14.20 -11.77 3.42
CA PRO A 429 14.00 -10.36 3.10
C PRO A 429 14.28 -9.95 1.65
N TYR A 430 15.28 -10.53 0.98
CA TYR A 430 15.65 -10.15 -0.39
C TYR A 430 14.57 -10.58 -1.38
N LEU A 431 14.17 -11.86 -1.36
CA LEU A 431 13.09 -12.36 -2.23
C LEU A 431 11.74 -11.71 -1.91
N SER A 432 11.46 -11.49 -0.62
CA SER A 432 10.24 -10.82 -0.17
C SER A 432 10.17 -9.36 -0.66
N LEU A 433 11.27 -8.60 -0.54
CA LEU A 433 11.34 -7.22 -1.02
C LEU A 433 11.27 -7.14 -2.55
N ALA A 434 11.99 -7.99 -3.29
CA ALA A 434 11.95 -7.99 -4.76
C ALA A 434 10.52 -8.21 -5.30
N ALA A 435 9.77 -9.13 -4.69
CA ALA A 435 8.35 -9.31 -5.01
C ALA A 435 7.52 -8.06 -4.67
N GLY A 436 7.77 -7.42 -3.52
CA GLY A 436 7.18 -6.13 -3.15
C GLY A 436 7.49 -4.99 -4.12
N ILE A 437 8.70 -4.94 -4.67
CA ILE A 437 9.14 -3.98 -5.70
C ILE A 437 8.44 -4.24 -7.03
N ASN A 438 8.23 -5.50 -7.42
CA ASN A 438 7.39 -5.84 -8.58
C ASN A 438 5.94 -5.37 -8.40
N GLY A 439 5.38 -5.54 -7.19
CA GLY A 439 4.05 -5.00 -6.84
C GLY A 439 4.01 -3.46 -6.83
N LEU A 440 5.09 -2.81 -6.41
CA LEU A 440 5.24 -1.35 -6.43
C LEU A 440 5.38 -0.78 -7.86
N ALA A 441 5.98 -1.53 -8.78
CA ALA A 441 6.08 -1.16 -10.19
C ALA A 441 4.73 -1.19 -10.93
N GLY A 442 3.68 -1.74 -10.31
CA GLY A 442 2.32 -1.74 -10.85
C GLY A 442 1.77 -0.30 -11.01
N PRO A 443 1.23 0.08 -12.19
CA PRO A 443 0.70 1.43 -12.42
C PRO A 443 -0.33 1.92 -11.41
N LEU A 444 -1.15 1.01 -10.87
CA LEU A 444 -2.19 1.30 -9.87
C LEU A 444 -1.65 1.48 -8.44
N HIS A 445 -0.32 1.50 -8.25
CA HIS A 445 0.33 1.68 -6.94
C HIS A 445 1.46 2.72 -6.99
N GLY A 446 2.51 2.50 -7.79
CA GLY A 446 3.75 3.29 -7.71
C GLY A 446 3.92 4.47 -8.66
N LEU A 447 2.87 4.90 -9.39
CA LEU A 447 2.97 5.97 -10.41
C LEU A 447 2.26 7.29 -10.08
N ALA A 448 1.56 7.41 -8.95
CA ALA A 448 0.74 8.59 -8.61
C ALA A 448 1.54 9.92 -8.60
N ASN A 449 2.81 9.87 -8.18
CA ASN A 449 3.75 10.99 -8.24
C ASN A 449 3.99 11.42 -9.71
N GLN A 450 4.37 10.48 -10.58
CA GLN A 450 4.59 10.74 -12.01
C GLN A 450 3.31 11.23 -12.71
N GLU A 451 2.14 10.68 -12.38
CA GLU A 451 0.86 11.11 -12.94
C GLU A 451 0.51 12.56 -12.52
N THR A 452 0.76 12.94 -11.27
CA THR A 452 0.61 14.32 -10.79
C THR A 452 1.53 15.26 -11.55
N ILE A 453 2.80 14.91 -11.72
CA ILE A 453 3.75 15.75 -12.45
C ILE A 453 3.35 15.88 -13.91
N TYR A 454 2.99 14.78 -14.57
CA TYR A 454 2.48 14.78 -15.94
C TYR A 454 1.17 15.59 -16.08
N PHE A 455 0.33 15.66 -15.04
CA PHE A 455 -0.82 16.57 -15.00
C PHE A 455 -0.43 18.04 -14.85
N SER A 456 0.55 18.35 -13.99
CA SER A 456 1.06 19.71 -13.77
C SER A 456 1.73 20.31 -15.02
N CYS A 457 2.39 19.48 -15.84
CA CYS A 457 3.06 19.89 -17.07
C CYS A 457 2.11 20.17 -18.26
N LYS A 458 0.78 19.96 -18.13
CA LYS A 458 -0.16 20.21 -19.22
C LYS A 458 -0.48 21.70 -19.34
N PRO A 459 -0.35 22.33 -20.53
CA PRO A 459 -0.61 23.76 -20.70
C PRO A 459 -2.00 24.21 -20.24
N ALA A 460 -3.02 23.37 -20.40
CA ALA A 460 -4.38 23.64 -19.92
C ALA A 460 -4.47 23.72 -18.39
N SER A 461 -3.72 22.87 -17.66
CA SER A 461 -3.68 22.90 -16.18
C SER A 461 -3.10 24.22 -15.67
N VAL A 462 -1.98 24.67 -16.27
CA VAL A 462 -1.32 25.93 -15.90
C VAL A 462 -2.20 27.13 -16.27
N ALA A 463 -2.76 27.15 -17.49
CA ALA A 463 -3.58 28.26 -17.97
C ALA A 463 -4.88 28.45 -17.17
N TYR A 464 -5.53 27.35 -16.75
CA TYR A 464 -6.82 27.40 -16.06
C TYR A 464 -6.73 27.82 -14.58
N LEU A 465 -5.63 27.46 -13.89
CA LEU A 465 -5.47 27.71 -12.46
C LEU A 465 -4.62 28.94 -12.14
N ALA A 466 -3.58 29.24 -12.94
CA ALA A 466 -2.68 30.36 -12.66
C ALA A 466 -3.28 31.75 -12.98
N ASN A 467 -4.39 31.79 -13.73
CA ASN A 467 -5.08 33.02 -14.18
C ASN A 467 -4.15 34.01 -14.92
N ALA A 468 -3.08 33.51 -15.54
CA ALA A 468 -1.94 34.28 -16.02
C ALA A 468 -1.60 34.00 -17.50
N PRO A 469 -2.18 34.73 -18.47
CA PRO A 469 -2.02 34.47 -19.91
C PRO A 469 -0.62 34.73 -20.52
N VAL A 470 0.43 34.94 -19.71
CA VAL A 470 1.67 35.63 -20.14
C VAL A 470 2.97 34.88 -19.78
N VAL A 471 3.03 34.21 -18.62
CA VAL A 471 4.31 33.85 -17.97
C VAL A 471 5.12 32.79 -18.74
N LEU A 472 4.48 31.72 -19.23
CA LEU A 472 5.17 30.58 -19.87
C LEU A 472 5.88 30.90 -21.20
N SER A 473 5.78 32.13 -21.71
CA SER A 473 6.41 32.49 -23.00
C SER A 473 7.90 32.83 -22.90
N GLN A 474 8.44 33.04 -21.69
CA GLN A 474 9.81 33.53 -21.47
C GLN A 474 10.53 32.95 -20.22
N THR A 475 9.97 31.96 -19.54
CA THR A 475 10.60 31.32 -18.37
C THR A 475 11.84 30.49 -18.75
N THR A 476 12.86 30.50 -17.89
CA THR A 476 13.92 29.46 -17.87
C THR A 476 13.33 28.12 -17.43
N GLU A 477 14.08 27.03 -17.58
CA GLU A 477 13.63 25.70 -17.15
C GLU A 477 13.33 25.67 -15.64
N ASP A 478 14.14 26.36 -14.83
CA ASP A 478 13.94 26.50 -13.38
C ASP A 478 12.66 27.29 -13.06
N GLY A 479 12.40 28.36 -13.81
CA GLY A 479 11.17 29.15 -13.71
C GLY A 479 9.91 28.36 -14.09
N GLU A 480 10.01 27.37 -14.98
CA GLU A 480 8.88 26.44 -15.22
C GLU A 480 8.61 25.54 -14.00
N ILE A 481 9.62 25.18 -13.20
CA ILE A 481 9.45 24.35 -11.99
C ILE A 481 8.85 25.18 -10.86
N GLU A 482 9.29 26.42 -10.66
CA GLU A 482 8.68 27.35 -9.68
C GLU A 482 7.19 27.58 -9.99
N VAL A 483 6.83 27.70 -11.28
CA VAL A 483 5.43 27.73 -11.72
C VAL A 483 4.70 26.43 -11.38
N ARG A 484 5.33 25.25 -11.46
CA ARG A 484 4.73 23.97 -11.03
C ARG A 484 4.53 23.88 -9.51
N ILE A 485 5.45 24.39 -8.70
CA ILE A 485 5.29 24.47 -7.23
C ILE A 485 4.14 25.43 -6.86
N SER A 486 4.06 26.58 -7.54
CA SER A 486 2.95 27.53 -7.39
C SER A 486 1.61 26.90 -7.79
N LEU A 487 1.58 26.13 -8.89
CA LEU A 487 0.39 25.39 -9.34
C LEU A 487 -0.09 24.36 -8.31
N VAL A 488 0.82 23.55 -7.72
CA VAL A 488 0.47 22.61 -6.63
C VAL A 488 -0.12 23.38 -5.43
N SER A 489 0.47 24.53 -5.08
CA SER A 489 0.01 25.42 -4.00
C SER A 489 -1.36 26.06 -4.28
N GLN A 490 -1.73 26.24 -5.56
CA GLN A 490 -3.06 26.68 -5.99
C GLN A 490 -4.07 25.53 -5.97
N VAL A 491 -3.69 24.35 -6.50
CA VAL A 491 -4.51 23.13 -6.47
C VAL A 491 -4.95 22.80 -5.03
N TYR A 492 -4.02 22.84 -4.07
CA TYR A 492 -4.30 22.62 -2.65
C TYR A 492 -5.39 23.55 -2.08
N LYS A 493 -5.48 24.80 -2.56
CA LYS A 493 -6.43 25.80 -2.07
C LYS A 493 -7.78 25.76 -2.80
N VAL A 494 -7.76 25.47 -4.10
CA VAL A 494 -8.93 25.60 -4.99
C VAL A 494 -9.70 24.29 -5.14
N VAL A 495 -9.02 23.14 -5.21
CA VAL A 495 -9.68 21.87 -5.55
C VAL A 495 -10.49 21.27 -4.38
N PRO A 496 -10.03 21.25 -3.12
CA PRO A 496 -10.78 20.57 -2.06
C PRO A 496 -12.20 21.10 -1.82
N PRO A 497 -12.48 22.43 -1.82
CA PRO A 497 -13.85 22.95 -1.76
C PRO A 497 -14.73 22.47 -2.92
N ILE A 498 -14.22 22.52 -4.16
CA ILE A 498 -14.94 22.08 -5.35
C ILE A 498 -15.29 20.58 -5.27
N LEU A 499 -14.38 19.75 -4.74
CA LEU A 499 -14.64 18.32 -4.56
C LEU A 499 -15.74 18.05 -3.51
N LEU A 500 -15.79 18.83 -2.44
CA LEU A 500 -16.86 18.76 -1.43
C LEU A 500 -18.23 19.14 -2.04
N GLU A 501 -18.28 20.21 -2.84
CA GLU A 501 -19.50 20.64 -3.54
C GLU A 501 -20.09 19.56 -4.46
N THR A 502 -19.27 18.64 -4.98
CA THR A 502 -19.79 17.52 -5.80
C THR A 502 -20.62 16.49 -5.02
N GLY A 503 -20.46 16.41 -3.70
CA GLY A 503 -21.02 15.36 -2.85
C GLY A 503 -20.51 13.93 -3.14
N LYS A 504 -19.55 13.75 -4.05
CA LYS A 504 -19.07 12.42 -4.52
C LYS A 504 -17.76 11.96 -3.88
N VAL A 505 -17.00 12.88 -3.29
CA VAL A 505 -15.67 12.62 -2.75
C VAL A 505 -15.72 12.67 -1.23
N LYS A 506 -15.38 11.54 -0.57
CA LYS A 506 -15.45 11.42 0.91
C LYS A 506 -14.34 12.21 1.63
N ASN A 507 -13.12 12.21 1.08
CA ASN A 507 -12.01 13.01 1.57
C ASN A 507 -11.44 13.80 0.37
N PRO A 508 -11.52 15.14 0.37
CA PRO A 508 -11.15 15.99 -0.77
C PRO A 508 -9.66 16.40 -0.77
N TRP A 509 -8.90 16.04 0.28
CA TRP A 509 -7.54 16.52 0.48
C TRP A 509 -6.50 15.70 -0.31
N PRO A 510 -5.42 16.34 -0.81
CA PRO A 510 -4.37 15.64 -1.54
C PRO A 510 -3.47 14.77 -0.64
N ASN A 511 -2.80 13.79 -1.24
CA ASN A 511 -1.83 12.92 -0.58
C ASN A 511 -0.37 13.37 -0.85
N VAL A 512 0.62 12.61 -0.36
CA VAL A 512 2.05 12.94 -0.50
C VAL A 512 2.54 12.98 -1.96
N ASP A 513 1.99 12.13 -2.82
CA ASP A 513 2.30 12.08 -4.27
C ASP A 513 1.93 13.37 -5.00
N ALA A 514 0.96 14.14 -4.47
CA ALA A 514 0.54 15.40 -5.05
C ALA A 514 1.61 16.50 -5.01
N HIS A 515 2.67 16.32 -4.19
CA HIS A 515 3.68 17.36 -3.95
C HIS A 515 5.14 16.88 -4.07
N SER A 516 5.42 15.59 -3.84
CA SER A 516 6.81 15.08 -3.78
C SER A 516 7.60 15.28 -5.08
N GLY A 517 6.98 15.06 -6.25
CA GLY A 517 7.64 15.19 -7.54
C GLY A 517 8.13 16.60 -7.90
N VAL A 518 7.41 17.67 -7.52
CA VAL A 518 7.84 19.04 -7.87
C VAL A 518 9.07 19.47 -7.10
N LEU A 519 9.25 18.93 -5.88
CA LEU A 519 10.44 19.14 -5.06
C LEU A 519 11.65 18.37 -5.62
N LEU A 520 11.43 17.13 -6.09
CA LEU A 520 12.48 16.36 -6.79
C LEU A 520 12.94 17.07 -8.07
N GLN A 521 12.01 17.59 -8.88
CA GLN A 521 12.35 18.36 -10.08
C GLN A 521 13.14 19.62 -9.78
N TYR A 522 12.78 20.37 -8.73
CA TYR A 522 13.40 21.65 -8.36
C TYR A 522 14.89 21.51 -8.06
N TYR A 523 15.26 20.47 -7.32
CA TYR A 523 16.67 20.14 -7.06
C TYR A 523 17.36 19.37 -8.19
N GLY A 524 16.69 19.22 -9.35
CA GLY A 524 17.30 18.69 -10.56
C GLY A 524 17.20 17.17 -10.76
N LEU A 525 16.37 16.45 -9.99
CA LEU A 525 16.08 15.03 -10.22
C LEU A 525 14.79 14.93 -11.04
N LYS A 526 14.94 14.97 -12.37
CA LYS A 526 13.85 15.18 -13.34
C LYS A 526 13.34 13.86 -13.94
N GLU A 527 14.03 12.75 -13.65
CA GLU A 527 13.86 11.44 -14.26
C GLU A 527 12.66 10.69 -13.66
N MET A 528 11.44 11.06 -14.06
CA MET A 528 10.19 10.51 -13.51
C MET A 528 10.11 8.96 -13.48
N GLY A 529 10.74 8.25 -14.42
CA GLY A 529 10.82 6.77 -14.41
C GLY A 529 11.60 6.18 -13.23
N TYR A 530 12.39 6.99 -12.53
CA TYR A 530 13.17 6.63 -11.35
C TYR A 530 12.46 6.93 -10.02
N TYR A 531 11.40 7.75 -10.00
CA TYR A 531 10.77 8.19 -8.74
C TYR A 531 10.22 7.01 -7.91
N THR A 532 9.74 5.95 -8.56
CA THR A 532 9.28 4.73 -7.87
C THR A 532 10.43 3.93 -7.25
N VAL A 533 11.68 4.09 -7.72
CA VAL A 533 12.87 3.49 -7.08
C VAL A 533 13.16 4.19 -5.76
N LEU A 534 13.09 5.53 -5.71
CA LEU A 534 13.18 6.29 -4.45
C LEU A 534 12.10 5.83 -3.45
N PHE A 535 10.86 5.66 -3.94
CA PHE A 535 9.76 5.12 -3.13
C PHE A 535 10.07 3.70 -2.63
N GLY A 536 10.64 2.83 -3.46
CA GLY A 536 11.08 1.49 -3.08
C GLY A 536 12.17 1.47 -2.02
N VAL A 537 13.17 2.35 -2.12
CA VAL A 537 14.24 2.54 -1.10
C VAL A 537 13.62 2.97 0.24
N SER A 538 12.72 3.95 0.24
CA SER A 538 12.00 4.38 1.46
C SER A 538 11.14 3.25 2.05
N ARG A 539 10.29 2.62 1.22
CA ARG A 539 9.30 1.62 1.64
C ARG A 539 9.94 0.38 2.27
N ALA A 540 11.19 0.09 1.94
CA ALA A 540 11.95 -0.98 2.59
C ALA A 540 11.96 -0.84 4.13
N LEU A 541 12.09 0.37 4.67
CA LEU A 541 12.16 0.62 6.12
C LEU A 541 10.92 0.07 6.86
N GLY A 542 9.72 0.35 6.35
CA GLY A 542 8.46 -0.16 6.90
C GLY A 542 8.28 -1.66 6.71
N VAL A 543 8.41 -2.14 5.47
CA VAL A 543 8.08 -3.54 5.15
C VAL A 543 9.09 -4.53 5.72
N MET A 544 10.36 -4.14 5.88
CA MET A 544 11.37 -4.94 6.59
C MET A 544 11.12 -4.95 8.10
N SER A 545 10.74 -3.81 8.70
CA SER A 545 10.33 -3.75 10.11
C SER A 545 9.12 -4.67 10.38
N GLY A 546 8.12 -4.65 9.49
CA GLY A 546 6.97 -5.55 9.54
C GLY A 546 7.35 -7.02 9.37
N LEU A 547 8.30 -7.34 8.48
CA LEU A 547 8.76 -8.71 8.22
C LEU A 547 9.56 -9.30 9.39
N VAL A 548 10.41 -8.49 10.05
CA VAL A 548 11.09 -8.87 11.30
C VAL A 548 10.07 -9.20 12.39
N TRP A 549 9.06 -8.36 12.59
CA TRP A 549 7.98 -8.61 13.56
C TRP A 549 7.11 -9.81 13.19
N ALA A 550 6.85 -10.06 11.90
CA ALA A 550 6.13 -11.26 11.44
C ALA A 550 6.88 -12.57 11.76
N ARG A 551 8.22 -12.54 11.80
CA ARG A 551 9.03 -13.67 12.31
C ARG A 551 9.08 -13.72 13.83
N ALA A 552 9.24 -12.58 14.49
CA ALA A 552 9.28 -12.51 15.95
C ALA A 552 7.99 -13.03 16.61
N LEU A 553 6.83 -12.69 16.04
CA LEU A 553 5.52 -13.17 16.46
C LEU A 553 5.17 -14.57 15.90
N GLY A 554 6.09 -15.19 15.16
CA GLY A 554 5.95 -16.54 14.62
C GLY A 554 4.75 -16.72 13.69
N MET A 555 4.34 -15.65 12.98
CA MET A 555 3.13 -15.61 12.15
C MET A 555 3.11 -16.75 11.12
N PRO A 556 1.94 -17.35 10.84
CA PRO A 556 1.81 -18.47 9.91
C PRO A 556 1.90 -18.02 8.45
N ILE A 557 1.95 -18.99 7.54
CA ILE A 557 1.74 -18.77 6.11
C ILE A 557 0.36 -18.17 5.84
N GLU A 558 0.31 -17.11 5.03
CA GLU A 558 -0.93 -16.51 4.56
C GLU A 558 -1.56 -17.41 3.48
N ARG A 559 -2.83 -17.80 3.67
CA ARG A 559 -3.49 -18.78 2.80
C ARG A 559 -5.02 -18.56 2.75
N PRO A 560 -5.50 -17.45 2.14
CA PRO A 560 -6.93 -17.21 1.96
C PRO A 560 -7.58 -18.30 1.10
N LYS A 561 -8.88 -18.57 1.33
CA LYS A 561 -9.63 -19.55 0.56
C LYS A 561 -10.28 -18.91 -0.66
N SER A 562 -9.86 -19.32 -1.85
CA SER A 562 -10.56 -19.00 -3.10
C SER A 562 -11.83 -19.86 -3.29
N LEU A 563 -12.83 -19.27 -3.94
CA LEU A 563 -14.07 -19.92 -4.41
C LEU A 563 -14.35 -19.43 -5.83
N SER A 564 -14.87 -20.30 -6.71
CA SER A 564 -15.39 -19.88 -8.03
C SER A 564 -16.83 -19.37 -7.93
N THR A 565 -17.30 -18.68 -8.98
CA THR A 565 -18.70 -18.24 -9.13
C THR A 565 -19.70 -19.34 -8.81
N ASP A 566 -19.49 -20.54 -9.35
CA ASP A 566 -20.38 -21.68 -9.14
C ASP A 566 -20.37 -22.19 -7.70
N HIS A 567 -19.23 -22.10 -7.00
CA HIS A 567 -19.15 -22.43 -5.59
C HIS A 567 -19.88 -21.41 -4.73
N LEU A 568 -19.79 -20.11 -5.06
CA LEU A 568 -20.56 -19.06 -4.38
C LEU A 568 -22.08 -19.23 -4.61
N ILE A 569 -22.51 -19.54 -5.83
CA ILE A 569 -23.91 -19.84 -6.15
C ILE A 569 -24.38 -21.08 -5.35
N LYS A 570 -23.61 -22.18 -5.35
CA LYS A 570 -23.94 -23.41 -4.59
C LYS A 570 -23.85 -23.26 -3.07
N LEU A 571 -23.12 -22.27 -2.57
CA LEU A 571 -23.03 -21.93 -1.15
C LEU A 571 -24.23 -21.10 -0.68
N LEU A 572 -24.70 -20.16 -1.51
CA LEU A 572 -25.79 -19.24 -1.20
C LEU A 572 -27.18 -19.74 -1.65
N ALA A 573 -27.25 -20.91 -2.29
CA ALA A 573 -28.48 -21.62 -2.62
C ALA A 573 -28.85 -22.72 -1.59
N LYS A 574 -28.22 -22.68 -0.40
CA LYS A 574 -28.48 -23.55 0.75
C LYS A 574 -29.03 -22.71 1.91
#